data_AF-A0A536VJY0-F1
#
_entry.id   AF-A0A536VJY0-F1
#
_cell.length_a   1.000
_cell.length_b   1.000
_cell.length_c   1.000
_cell.angle_alpha   90.00
_cell.angle_beta   90.00
_cell.angle_gamma   90.00
#
_symmetry.space_group_name_H-M   'P 1'
#
loop_
_entity.id
_entity.type
_entity.pdbx_description
1 polymer ?
#
loop_
_entity_poly.entity_id
_entity_poly.type
_entity_poly.pdbx_seq_one_letter_code
_entity_poly.pdbx_strand_id
1 'polypeptide(L)'
;MITLYQFQFSHFCEKARWALDYKGLPHVRKNLLPGLHMRVARKLAPRSGLPILVDNGTVVQDSTSIITFLDEKYPDRPLTPRDAQEAKEALAWEEYLDDEIGVPLRLWFYYHALPDRDCALRFLLDGAPWYGRPLFALIYPKVRAAMAALMNIHAESARQSEERLVAALGKLDDAVKERRFLVGDRFSRADLTACALLRRHCGAGKSSAEIAAAVPARVYALRDAHKARPFVSWVRETYRSHRQPELGRA
;
A
#
# COMPACT_ATOMS: atom_id res chain seq x y z
N MET A 1 5.94 18.73 -14.19
CA MET A 1 6.09 17.25 -14.30
C MET A 1 5.84 16.63 -12.94
N ILE A 2 4.94 15.66 -12.83
CA ILE A 2 4.60 15.02 -11.56
C ILE A 2 5.74 14.07 -11.15
N THR A 3 6.20 14.19 -9.91
CA THR A 3 7.19 13.28 -9.30
C THR A 3 6.61 12.66 -8.03
N LEU A 4 6.64 11.33 -7.94
CA LEU A 4 6.22 10.58 -6.75
C LEU A 4 7.45 9.98 -6.06
N TYR A 5 7.74 10.46 -4.85
CA TYR A 5 8.74 9.87 -3.96
C TYR A 5 8.09 8.72 -3.18
N GLN A 6 8.65 7.52 -3.28
CA GLN A 6 7.96 6.32 -2.80
C GLN A 6 8.89 5.18 -2.34
N PHE A 7 8.26 4.18 -1.73
CA PHE A 7 8.79 2.82 -1.63
C PHE A 7 7.96 1.89 -2.51
N GLN A 8 8.62 1.16 -3.40
CA GLN A 8 7.96 0.16 -4.27
C GLN A 8 7.19 -0.89 -3.46
N PHE A 9 7.70 -1.25 -2.28
CA PHE A 9 7.07 -2.22 -1.38
C PHE A 9 5.92 -1.66 -0.53
N SER A 10 5.73 -0.35 -0.46
CA SER A 10 4.72 0.24 0.41
C SER A 10 3.34 0.20 -0.25
N HIS A 11 2.34 -0.30 0.46
CA HIS A 11 0.95 -0.30 -0.01
C HIS A 11 0.28 1.09 0.00
N PHE A 12 0.69 2.01 0.87
CA PHE A 12 0.27 3.42 0.81
C PHE A 12 0.87 4.11 -0.41
N CYS A 13 2.09 3.73 -0.81
CA CYS A 13 2.68 4.18 -2.07
C CYS A 13 2.02 3.53 -3.30
N GLU A 14 1.55 2.28 -3.20
CA GLU A 14 0.70 1.67 -4.24
C GLU A 14 -0.59 2.47 -4.44
N LYS A 15 -1.26 2.88 -3.35
CA LYS A 15 -2.46 3.71 -3.40
C LYS A 15 -2.23 5.00 -4.21
N ALA A 16 -1.17 5.75 -3.90
CA ALA A 16 -0.83 6.97 -4.66
C ALA A 16 -0.43 6.68 -6.13
N ARG A 17 0.36 5.63 -6.38
CA ARG A 17 0.73 5.24 -7.76
C ARG A 17 -0.46 4.83 -8.59
N TRP A 18 -1.37 4.05 -8.01
CA TRP A 18 -2.57 3.61 -8.70
C TRP A 18 -3.47 4.79 -9.00
N ALA A 19 -3.64 5.75 -8.08
CA ALA A 19 -4.41 6.96 -8.37
C ALA A 19 -3.87 7.73 -9.59
N LEU A 20 -2.54 7.90 -9.67
CA LEU A 20 -1.89 8.52 -10.84
C LEU A 20 -2.12 7.72 -12.12
N ASP A 21 -1.87 6.40 -12.08
CA ASP A 21 -2.04 5.51 -13.25
C ASP A 21 -3.50 5.47 -13.72
N TYR A 22 -4.46 5.42 -12.79
CA TYR A 22 -5.89 5.38 -13.09
C TYR A 22 -6.37 6.65 -13.78
N LYS A 23 -5.87 7.81 -13.34
CA LYS A 23 -6.17 9.11 -13.96
C LYS A 23 -5.35 9.37 -15.22
N GLY A 24 -4.48 8.43 -15.63
CA GLY A 24 -3.68 8.55 -16.84
C GLY A 24 -2.61 9.65 -16.77
N LEU A 25 -2.13 9.99 -15.57
CA LEU A 25 -1.22 11.11 -15.35
C LEU A 25 0.25 10.65 -15.48
N PRO A 26 0.99 11.12 -16.50
CA PRO A 26 2.41 10.78 -16.64
C PRO A 26 3.22 11.32 -15.46
N HIS A 27 4.04 10.46 -14.86
CA HIS A 27 4.82 10.82 -13.68
C HIS A 27 6.14 10.06 -13.58
N VAL A 28 7.08 10.64 -12.83
CA VAL A 28 8.35 9.99 -12.48
C VAL A 28 8.26 9.41 -11.09
N ARG A 29 8.68 8.15 -10.92
CA ARG A 29 8.73 7.47 -9.62
C ARG A 29 10.16 7.49 -9.09
N LYS A 30 10.37 8.10 -7.92
CA LYS A 30 11.67 8.11 -7.22
C LYS A 30 11.61 7.15 -6.04
N ASN A 31 12.17 5.96 -6.23
CA ASN A 31 12.31 4.97 -5.17
C ASN A 31 13.38 5.42 -4.18
N LEU A 32 13.01 5.52 -2.90
CA LEU A 32 13.94 5.82 -1.82
C LEU A 32 14.25 4.55 -1.02
N LEU A 33 15.33 4.57 -0.25
CA LEU A 33 15.71 3.46 0.61
C LEU A 33 15.31 3.71 2.08
N PRO A 34 14.76 2.71 2.80
CA PRO A 34 14.50 2.81 4.23
C PRO A 34 15.73 3.30 5.01
N GLY A 35 15.52 4.12 6.03
CA GLY A 35 16.58 4.90 6.69
C GLY A 35 17.06 6.12 5.90
N LEU A 36 17.58 5.95 4.69
CA LEU A 36 18.15 7.05 3.88
C LEU A 36 17.10 8.05 3.39
N HIS A 37 15.88 7.59 3.12
CA HIS A 37 14.74 8.39 2.68
C HIS A 37 14.43 9.56 3.62
N MET A 38 14.68 9.44 4.92
CA MET A 38 14.24 10.43 5.92
C MET A 38 14.80 11.82 5.64
N ARG A 39 16.05 11.91 5.14
CA ARG A 39 16.69 13.19 4.78
C ARG A 39 16.02 13.84 3.59
N VAL A 40 15.63 13.05 2.58
CA VAL A 40 14.94 13.54 1.38
C VAL A 40 13.51 13.93 1.73
N ALA A 41 12.78 13.06 2.43
CA ALA A 41 11.39 13.28 2.82
C ALA A 41 11.23 14.55 3.66
N ARG A 42 12.07 14.75 4.69
CA ARG A 42 12.03 15.94 5.56
C ARG A 42 12.40 17.25 4.87
N LYS A 43 13.12 17.20 3.73
CA LYS A 43 13.38 18.39 2.91
C LYS A 43 12.18 18.78 2.06
N LEU A 44 11.30 17.84 1.77
CA LEU A 44 10.13 18.05 0.91
C LEU A 44 8.87 18.33 1.72
N ALA A 45 8.67 17.62 2.83
CA ALA A 45 7.43 17.64 3.61
C ALA A 45 7.70 17.55 5.12
N PRO A 46 6.72 17.92 5.98
CA PRO A 46 6.89 17.97 7.43
C PRO A 46 7.22 16.61 8.07
N ARG A 47 6.63 15.52 7.56
CA ARG A 47 6.87 14.16 8.07
C ARG A 47 7.90 13.44 7.20
N SER A 48 8.54 12.41 7.75
CA SER A 48 9.45 11.53 6.98
C SER A 48 8.74 10.43 6.18
N GLY A 49 7.42 10.32 6.30
CA GLY A 49 6.63 9.27 5.65
C GLY A 49 6.49 9.47 4.14
N LEU A 50 6.34 8.35 3.43
CA LEU A 50 6.02 8.30 2.00
C LEU A 50 4.63 7.68 1.82
N PRO A 51 3.88 8.01 0.75
CA PRO A 51 4.28 8.77 -0.44
C PRO A 51 4.36 10.30 -0.25
N ILE A 52 5.18 10.95 -1.09
CA ILE A 52 5.18 12.40 -1.30
C ILE A 52 5.09 12.67 -2.79
N LEU A 53 4.09 13.44 -3.21
CA LEU A 53 3.92 13.90 -4.58
C LEU A 53 4.41 15.35 -4.70
N VAL A 54 5.14 15.63 -5.78
CA VAL A 54 5.54 16.97 -6.17
C VAL A 54 5.02 17.23 -7.57
N ASP A 55 4.23 18.28 -7.74
CA ASP A 55 3.68 18.67 -9.03
C ASP A 55 3.71 20.19 -9.21
N ASN A 56 4.57 20.65 -10.14
CA ASN A 56 4.78 22.05 -10.49
C ASN A 56 5.01 22.96 -9.25
N GLY A 57 5.79 22.48 -8.28
CA GLY A 57 6.12 23.20 -7.05
C GLY A 57 5.16 22.93 -5.88
N THR A 58 3.97 22.38 -6.14
CA THR A 58 3.07 21.93 -5.07
C THR A 58 3.56 20.60 -4.51
N VAL A 59 3.72 20.52 -3.17
CA VAL A 59 4.10 19.30 -2.47
C VAL A 59 2.92 18.78 -1.67
N VAL A 60 2.54 17.52 -1.89
CA VAL A 60 1.46 16.84 -1.18
C VAL A 60 2.00 15.56 -0.55
N GLN A 61 1.91 15.47 0.76
CA GLN A 61 2.28 14.27 1.52
C GLN A 61 1.01 13.58 2.01
N ASP A 62 1.07 12.24 2.12
CA ASP A 62 -0.04 11.35 2.47
C ASP A 62 -0.80 10.81 1.24
N SER A 63 -1.09 9.52 1.21
CA SER A 63 -1.81 8.91 0.07
C SER A 63 -3.25 9.41 -0.07
N THR A 64 -3.93 9.68 1.05
CA THR A 64 -5.31 10.19 1.07
C THR A 64 -5.34 11.64 0.57
N SER A 65 -4.42 12.47 1.05
CA SER A 65 -4.26 13.85 0.57
C SER A 65 -3.86 13.91 -0.89
N ILE A 66 -3.02 12.98 -1.36
CA ILE A 66 -2.65 12.88 -2.77
C ILE A 66 -3.87 12.58 -3.63
N ILE A 67 -4.73 11.62 -3.26
CA ILE A 67 -5.96 11.33 -4.03
C ILE A 67 -6.85 12.57 -4.12
N THR A 68 -7.08 13.25 -2.98
CA THR A 68 -7.89 14.47 -2.94
C THR A 68 -7.31 15.56 -3.84
N PHE A 69 -6.01 15.84 -3.73
CA PHE A 69 -5.33 16.82 -4.60
C PHE A 69 -5.45 16.47 -6.09
N LEU A 70 -5.32 15.19 -6.44
CA LEU A 70 -5.42 14.75 -7.83
C LEU A 70 -6.86 14.89 -8.36
N ASP A 71 -7.89 14.61 -7.57
CA ASP A 71 -9.28 14.82 -7.97
C ASP A 71 -9.63 16.30 -8.14
N GLU A 72 -9.10 17.17 -7.28
CA GLU A 72 -9.30 18.62 -7.37
C GLU A 72 -8.59 19.23 -8.58
N LYS A 73 -7.33 18.85 -8.83
CA LYS A 73 -6.51 19.43 -9.89
C LYS A 73 -6.75 18.79 -11.27
N TYR A 74 -7.09 17.50 -11.30
CA TYR A 74 -7.31 16.71 -12.51
C TYR A 74 -8.68 16.02 -12.43
N PRO A 75 -9.78 16.73 -12.73
CA PRO A 75 -11.14 16.26 -12.43
C PRO A 75 -11.62 15.09 -13.29
N ASP A 76 -10.90 14.73 -14.35
CA ASP A 76 -11.22 13.57 -15.18
C ASP A 76 -11.04 12.27 -14.41
N ARG A 77 -12.00 11.34 -14.57
CA ARG A 77 -12.04 10.05 -13.86
C ARG A 77 -11.88 10.23 -12.34
N PRO A 78 -12.81 10.92 -11.66
CA PRO A 78 -12.68 11.20 -10.23
C PRO A 78 -12.71 9.89 -9.44
N LEU A 79 -11.88 9.80 -8.39
CA LEU A 79 -11.91 8.69 -7.44
C LEU A 79 -12.88 8.98 -6.27
N THR A 80 -13.15 10.25 -6.01
CA THR A 80 -14.16 10.68 -5.05
C THR A 80 -15.50 10.83 -5.78
N PRO A 81 -16.58 10.13 -5.34
CA PRO A 81 -17.91 10.29 -5.91
C PRO A 81 -18.38 11.75 -5.93
N ARG A 82 -19.22 12.11 -6.90
CA ARG A 82 -19.79 13.47 -7.00
C ARG A 82 -20.99 13.68 -6.08
N ASP A 83 -21.74 12.63 -5.80
CA ASP A 83 -22.79 12.67 -4.79
C ASP A 83 -22.15 12.87 -3.41
N ALA A 84 -22.69 13.80 -2.63
CA ALA A 84 -22.09 14.19 -1.36
C ALA A 84 -22.12 13.07 -0.30
N GLN A 85 -23.17 12.24 -0.33
CA GLN A 85 -23.33 11.15 0.62
C GLN A 85 -22.39 9.99 0.26
N GLU A 86 -22.30 9.64 -1.03
CA GLU A 86 -21.32 8.66 -1.52
C GLU A 86 -19.88 9.14 -1.29
N ALA A 87 -19.58 10.43 -1.49
CA ALA A 87 -18.25 10.98 -1.22
C ALA A 87 -17.85 10.80 0.25
N LYS A 88 -18.77 11.09 1.17
CA LYS A 88 -18.58 10.90 2.60
C LYS A 88 -18.38 9.42 2.97
N GLU A 89 -19.18 8.53 2.40
CA GLU A 89 -19.05 7.08 2.62
C GLU A 89 -17.71 6.55 2.09
N ALA A 90 -17.26 7.02 0.91
CA ALA A 90 -16.01 6.60 0.31
C ALA A 90 -14.79 7.05 1.13
N LEU A 91 -14.83 8.26 1.69
CA LEU A 91 -13.81 8.76 2.61
C LEU A 91 -13.81 7.97 3.93
N ALA A 92 -14.98 7.65 4.48
CA ALA A 92 -15.08 6.85 5.70
C ALA A 92 -14.56 5.42 5.50
N TRP A 93 -14.81 4.81 4.34
CA TRP A 93 -14.21 3.54 3.98
C TRP A 93 -12.70 3.64 3.86
N GLU A 94 -12.19 4.65 3.17
CA GLU A 94 -10.76 4.86 3.02
C GLU A 94 -10.04 4.98 4.36
N GLU A 95 -10.55 5.82 5.27
CA GLU A 95 -10.01 6.00 6.62
C GLU A 95 -10.03 4.68 7.40
N TYR A 96 -11.18 4.00 7.42
CA TYR A 96 -11.33 2.70 8.08
C TYR A 96 -10.34 1.66 7.53
N LEU A 97 -10.17 1.58 6.21
CA LEU A 97 -9.28 0.62 5.57
C LEU A 97 -7.81 0.94 5.86
N ASP A 98 -7.42 2.21 5.83
CA ASP A 98 -6.05 2.64 6.16
C ASP A 98 -5.69 2.27 7.61
N ASP A 99 -6.63 2.45 8.55
CA ASP A 99 -6.40 2.25 9.99
C ASP A 99 -6.59 0.81 10.48
N GLU A 100 -7.54 0.07 9.92
CA GLU A 100 -7.89 -1.29 10.38
C GLU A 100 -7.32 -2.40 9.49
N ILE A 101 -6.95 -2.09 8.25
CA ILE A 101 -6.26 -3.04 7.36
C ILE A 101 -4.82 -2.59 7.12
N GLY A 102 -4.61 -1.35 6.67
CA GLY A 102 -3.29 -0.87 6.26
C GLY A 102 -2.25 -0.94 7.38
N VAL A 103 -2.49 -0.22 8.48
CA VAL A 103 -1.57 -0.18 9.62
C VAL A 103 -1.36 -1.57 10.25
N PRO A 104 -2.42 -2.35 10.58
CA PRO A 104 -2.27 -3.66 11.20
C PRO A 104 -1.58 -4.69 10.30
N LEU A 105 -1.95 -4.77 9.02
CA LEU A 105 -1.32 -5.68 8.06
C LEU A 105 0.18 -5.38 7.92
N ARG A 106 0.56 -4.11 7.84
CA ARG A 106 1.97 -3.71 7.76
C ARG A 106 2.74 -4.11 9.00
N LEU A 107 2.22 -3.81 10.19
CA LEU A 107 2.88 -4.12 11.46
C LEU A 107 3.06 -5.63 11.60
N TRP A 108 1.97 -6.39 11.41
CA TRP A 108 1.98 -7.84 11.47
C TRP A 108 2.96 -8.46 10.47
N PHE A 109 2.94 -7.98 9.22
CA PHE A 109 3.86 -8.45 8.19
C PHE A 109 5.32 -8.18 8.58
N TYR A 110 5.64 -6.97 9.06
CA TYR A 110 7.01 -6.64 9.47
C TYR A 110 7.47 -7.44 10.68
N TYR A 111 6.59 -7.74 11.64
CA TYR A 111 6.93 -8.61 12.78
C TYR A 111 7.44 -9.97 12.33
N HIS A 112 6.81 -10.56 11.30
CA HIS A 112 7.21 -11.87 10.77
C HIS A 112 8.33 -11.81 9.73
N ALA A 113 8.38 -10.75 8.91
CA ALA A 113 9.30 -10.65 7.78
C ALA A 113 10.67 -10.06 8.13
N LEU A 114 10.75 -9.10 9.07
CA LEU A 114 12.02 -8.47 9.44
C LEU A 114 13.03 -9.41 10.16
N PRO A 115 12.62 -10.44 10.92
CA PRO A 115 13.57 -11.43 11.42
C PRO A 115 14.26 -12.24 10.32
N ASP A 116 13.57 -12.49 9.20
CA ASP A 116 14.12 -13.13 8.01
C ASP A 116 14.85 -12.09 7.14
N ARG A 117 16.20 -12.06 7.24
CA ARG A 117 17.03 -11.09 6.54
C ARG A 117 16.86 -11.16 5.02
N ASP A 118 16.75 -12.36 4.45
CA ASP A 118 16.67 -12.50 3.00
C ASP A 118 15.32 -12.04 2.47
N CYS A 119 14.23 -12.40 3.17
CA CYS A 119 12.91 -11.85 2.89
C CYS A 119 12.91 -10.32 2.99
N ALA A 120 13.45 -9.79 4.10
CA ALA A 120 13.47 -8.35 4.35
C ALA A 120 14.26 -7.58 3.29
N LEU A 121 15.46 -8.03 2.94
CA LEU A 121 16.28 -7.39 1.90
C LEU A 121 15.61 -7.49 0.53
N ARG A 122 14.88 -8.56 0.22
CA ARG A 122 14.14 -8.68 -1.05
C ARG A 122 13.08 -7.60 -1.18
N PHE A 123 12.28 -7.34 -0.14
CA PHE A 123 11.20 -6.35 -0.26
C PHE A 123 11.67 -4.92 0.01
N LEU A 124 12.54 -4.68 1.00
CA LEU A 124 13.00 -3.32 1.34
C LEU A 124 13.80 -2.66 0.22
N LEU A 125 14.44 -3.49 -0.63
CA LEU A 125 15.23 -3.07 -1.78
C LEU A 125 14.53 -3.30 -3.11
N ASP A 126 13.22 -3.57 -3.08
CA ASP A 126 12.40 -3.66 -4.29
C ASP A 126 12.47 -2.33 -5.05
N GLY A 127 12.94 -2.36 -6.30
CA GLY A 127 13.16 -1.17 -7.12
C GLY A 127 14.46 -0.38 -6.82
N ALA A 128 15.38 -0.93 -6.02
CA ALA A 128 16.71 -0.36 -5.79
C ALA A 128 17.75 -0.87 -6.83
N PRO A 129 18.80 -0.09 -7.13
CA PRO A 129 19.92 -0.56 -7.96
C PRO A 129 20.63 -1.79 -7.35
N TRP A 130 21.18 -2.65 -8.21
CA TRP A 130 21.80 -3.93 -7.81
C TRP A 130 22.92 -3.78 -6.77
N TYR A 131 23.71 -2.71 -6.84
CA TYR A 131 24.80 -2.41 -5.91
C TYR A 131 24.31 -1.95 -4.52
N GLY A 132 23.03 -1.61 -4.37
CA GLY A 132 22.45 -1.21 -3.10
C GLY A 132 22.35 -2.36 -2.09
N ARG A 133 22.25 -3.61 -2.56
CA ARG A 133 22.08 -4.80 -1.70
C ARG A 133 23.25 -5.03 -0.73
N PRO A 134 24.52 -5.12 -1.16
CA PRO A 134 25.63 -5.35 -0.22
C PRO A 134 25.79 -4.21 0.81
N LEU A 135 25.65 -2.94 0.37
CA LEU A 135 25.74 -1.79 1.27
C LEU A 135 24.61 -1.77 2.31
N PHE A 136 23.37 -2.02 1.87
CA PHE A 136 22.22 -2.02 2.76
C PHE A 136 22.25 -3.21 3.72
N ALA A 137 22.77 -4.36 3.28
CA ALA A 137 22.92 -5.55 4.09
C ALA A 137 23.81 -5.31 5.33
N LEU A 138 24.77 -4.37 5.27
CA LEU A 138 25.62 -3.98 6.40
C LEU A 138 24.86 -3.15 7.45
N ILE A 139 24.04 -2.19 7.00
CA ILE A 139 23.28 -1.30 7.91
C ILE A 139 21.94 -1.90 8.35
N TYR A 140 21.53 -3.02 7.77
CA TYR A 140 20.24 -3.66 8.00
C TYR A 140 19.87 -3.86 9.49
N PRO A 141 20.75 -4.34 10.38
CA PRO A 141 20.39 -4.51 11.79
C PRO A 141 19.91 -3.22 12.48
N LYS A 142 20.54 -2.08 12.12
CA LYS A 142 20.14 -0.76 12.63
C LYS A 142 18.82 -0.30 12.04
N VAL A 143 18.61 -0.52 10.74
CA VAL A 143 17.34 -0.22 10.06
C VAL A 143 16.21 -1.04 10.69
N ARG A 144 16.43 -2.34 10.91
CA ARG A 144 15.47 -3.24 11.57
C ARG A 144 15.10 -2.74 12.96
N ALA A 145 16.09 -2.42 13.80
CA ALA A 145 15.85 -1.92 15.16
C ALA A 145 15.08 -0.60 15.14
N ALA A 146 15.44 0.33 14.25
CA ALA A 146 14.73 1.59 14.10
C ALA A 146 13.28 1.39 13.61
N MET A 147 13.04 0.49 12.65
CA MET A 147 11.69 0.15 12.20
C MET A 147 10.86 -0.46 13.34
N ALA A 148 11.44 -1.38 14.10
CA ALA A 148 10.77 -1.99 15.23
C ALA A 148 10.36 -0.96 16.29
N ALA A 149 11.26 -0.04 16.64
CA ALA A 149 10.98 1.01 17.60
C ALA A 149 9.94 2.03 17.08
N LEU A 150 10.16 2.60 15.89
CA LEU A 150 9.32 3.67 15.34
C LEU A 150 7.90 3.22 15.00
N MET A 151 7.69 1.93 14.75
CA MET A 151 6.39 1.36 14.38
C MET A 151 5.82 0.44 15.45
N ASN A 152 6.40 0.45 16.66
CA ASN A 152 5.97 -0.35 17.80
C ASN A 152 5.80 -1.85 17.47
N ILE A 153 6.79 -2.46 16.81
CA ILE A 153 6.73 -3.85 16.33
C ILE A 153 7.25 -4.79 17.42
N HIS A 154 6.32 -5.47 18.09
CA HIS A 154 6.61 -6.49 19.10
C HIS A 154 5.50 -7.56 19.10
N ALA A 155 5.68 -8.63 19.87
CA ALA A 155 4.77 -9.78 19.84
C ALA A 155 3.31 -9.41 20.18
N GLU A 156 3.11 -8.56 21.19
CA GLU A 156 1.76 -8.13 21.60
C GLU A 156 1.07 -7.26 20.55
N SER A 157 1.76 -6.25 20.00
CA SER A 157 1.19 -5.40 18.96
C SER A 157 0.92 -6.18 17.66
N ALA A 158 1.74 -7.19 17.36
CA ALA A 158 1.50 -8.09 16.23
C ALA A 158 0.25 -8.94 16.44
N ARG A 159 0.03 -9.51 17.64
CA ARG A 159 -1.21 -10.27 17.95
C ARG A 159 -2.45 -9.38 17.83
N GLN A 160 -2.45 -8.22 18.47
CA GLN A 160 -3.56 -7.25 18.37
C GLN A 160 -3.81 -6.81 16.93
N SER A 161 -2.74 -6.62 16.14
CA SER A 161 -2.87 -6.29 14.72
C SER A 161 -3.49 -7.41 13.89
N GLU A 162 -3.19 -8.68 14.22
CA GLU A 162 -3.80 -9.83 13.55
C GLU A 162 -5.31 -9.89 13.83
N GLU A 163 -5.72 -9.69 15.09
CA GLU A 163 -7.15 -9.67 15.49
C GLU A 163 -7.93 -8.56 14.79
N ARG A 164 -7.39 -7.32 14.81
CA ARG A 164 -7.98 -6.17 14.12
C ARG A 164 -8.10 -6.42 12.61
N LEU A 165 -7.03 -6.93 12.00
CA LEU A 165 -7.01 -7.25 10.58
C LEU A 165 -8.07 -8.30 10.22
N VAL A 166 -8.19 -9.38 10.99
CA VAL A 166 -9.18 -10.44 10.74
C VAL A 166 -10.60 -9.89 10.83
N ALA A 167 -10.89 -9.07 11.84
CA ALA A 167 -12.20 -8.41 11.99
C ALA A 167 -12.50 -7.47 10.81
N ALA A 168 -11.53 -6.64 10.42
CA ALA A 168 -11.67 -5.71 9.31
C ALA A 168 -11.88 -6.40 7.96
N LEU A 169 -11.18 -7.52 7.73
CA LEU A 169 -11.41 -8.36 6.56
C LEU A 169 -12.80 -9.00 6.58
N GLY A 170 -13.36 -9.30 7.75
CA GLY A 170 -14.75 -9.76 7.90
C GLY A 170 -15.75 -8.72 7.39
N LYS A 171 -15.62 -7.48 7.87
CA LYS A 171 -16.44 -6.36 7.38
C LYS A 171 -16.28 -6.13 5.88
N LEU A 172 -15.05 -6.25 5.35
CA LEU A 172 -14.80 -6.13 3.92
C LEU A 172 -15.49 -7.24 3.13
N ASP A 173 -15.42 -8.50 3.59
CA ASP A 173 -16.12 -9.63 2.95
C ASP A 173 -17.62 -9.38 2.85
N ASP A 174 -18.24 -8.92 3.93
CA ASP A 174 -19.68 -8.67 3.94
C ASP A 174 -20.06 -7.55 2.97
N ALA A 175 -19.26 -6.48 2.88
CA ALA A 175 -19.48 -5.41 1.92
C ALA A 175 -19.37 -5.88 0.46
N VAL A 176 -18.35 -6.69 0.12
CA VAL A 176 -18.10 -7.09 -1.28
C VAL A 176 -18.93 -8.28 -1.75
N LYS A 177 -19.64 -8.98 -0.86
CA LYS A 177 -20.62 -10.00 -1.24
C LYS A 177 -21.85 -9.38 -1.89
N GLU A 178 -22.27 -8.22 -1.40
CA GLU A 178 -23.52 -7.57 -1.79
C GLU A 178 -23.32 -6.56 -2.92
N ARG A 179 -22.10 -6.01 -3.07
CA ARG A 179 -21.84 -4.89 -3.96
C ARG A 179 -20.61 -5.13 -4.82
N ARG A 180 -20.65 -4.62 -6.04
CA ARG A 180 -19.50 -4.61 -6.97
C ARG A 180 -18.41 -3.62 -6.52
N PHE A 181 -18.82 -2.46 -6.00
CA PHE A 181 -17.96 -1.43 -5.44
C PHE A 181 -18.36 -1.17 -3.99
N LEU A 182 -17.43 -0.73 -3.15
CA LEU A 182 -17.70 -0.45 -1.74
C LEU A 182 -18.73 0.66 -1.56
N VAL A 183 -18.75 1.62 -2.49
CA VAL A 183 -19.64 2.78 -2.48
C VAL A 183 -20.18 3.04 -3.88
N GLY A 184 -21.49 3.34 -3.96
CA GLY A 184 -22.16 3.69 -5.21
C GLY A 184 -22.08 2.61 -6.29
N ASP A 185 -22.12 3.05 -7.55
CA ASP A 185 -22.15 2.21 -8.75
C ASP A 185 -20.83 2.22 -9.55
N ARG A 186 -19.79 2.88 -9.04
CA ARG A 186 -18.53 3.16 -9.74
C ARG A 186 -17.30 2.92 -8.87
N PHE A 187 -16.19 2.62 -9.53
CA PHE A 187 -14.88 2.50 -8.88
C PHE A 187 -14.46 3.83 -8.25
N SER A 188 -14.10 3.78 -6.97
CA SER A 188 -13.81 4.94 -6.14
C SER A 188 -12.51 4.78 -5.33
N ARG A 189 -12.16 5.82 -4.57
CA ARG A 189 -11.06 5.81 -3.62
C ARG A 189 -11.19 4.73 -2.54
N ALA A 190 -12.41 4.32 -2.19
CA ALA A 190 -12.65 3.22 -1.26
C ALA A 190 -12.13 1.90 -1.85
N ASP A 191 -12.53 1.59 -3.08
CA ASP A 191 -12.13 0.36 -3.78
C ASP A 191 -10.62 0.32 -4.04
N LEU A 192 -10.09 1.44 -4.52
CA LEU A 192 -8.67 1.63 -4.77
C LEU A 192 -7.87 1.40 -3.49
N THR A 193 -8.32 1.94 -2.35
CA THR A 193 -7.63 1.81 -1.06
C THR A 193 -7.61 0.36 -0.61
N ALA A 194 -8.76 -0.32 -0.56
CA ALA A 194 -8.83 -1.73 -0.16
C ALA A 194 -7.90 -2.60 -1.02
N CYS A 195 -7.95 -2.42 -2.34
CA CYS A 195 -7.13 -3.18 -3.27
C CYS A 195 -5.63 -2.81 -3.16
N ALA A 196 -5.27 -1.54 -3.03
CA ALA A 196 -3.88 -1.12 -2.85
C ALA A 196 -3.25 -1.75 -1.60
N LEU A 197 -3.98 -1.73 -0.48
CA LEU A 197 -3.56 -2.30 0.81
C LEU A 197 -3.40 -3.82 0.76
N LEU A 198 -4.31 -4.51 0.05
CA LEU A 198 -4.38 -5.98 0.02
C LEU A 198 -3.65 -6.62 -1.17
N ARG A 199 -3.05 -5.82 -2.08
CA ARG A 199 -2.37 -6.31 -3.29
C ARG A 199 -1.48 -7.53 -3.07
N ARG A 200 -0.54 -7.39 -2.13
CA ARG A 200 0.46 -8.40 -1.81
C ARG A 200 -0.15 -9.59 -1.06
N HIS A 201 -1.13 -9.31 -0.20
CA HIS A 201 -1.88 -10.34 0.51
C HIS A 201 -2.67 -11.23 -0.46
N CYS A 202 -3.40 -10.65 -1.42
CA CYS A 202 -4.18 -11.43 -2.37
C CYS A 202 -3.34 -12.09 -3.48
N GLY A 203 -2.04 -11.78 -3.55
CA GLY A 203 -1.14 -12.33 -4.57
C GLY A 203 -1.49 -11.89 -5.99
N ALA A 204 -2.01 -10.67 -6.16
CA ALA A 204 -2.38 -10.15 -7.48
C ALA A 204 -1.15 -10.16 -8.40
N GLY A 205 -1.15 -11.05 -9.40
CA GLY A 205 -0.08 -11.18 -10.40
C GLY A 205 1.08 -12.13 -10.06
N LYS A 206 0.97 -12.97 -9.01
CA LYS A 206 1.98 -14.00 -8.67
C LYS A 206 1.33 -15.36 -8.34
N SER A 207 2.02 -16.44 -8.66
CA SER A 207 1.61 -17.80 -8.29
C SER A 207 1.79 -18.06 -6.79
N SER A 208 1.06 -19.04 -6.25
CA SER A 208 1.21 -19.43 -4.84
C SER A 208 2.63 -19.93 -4.52
N ALA A 209 3.27 -20.65 -5.44
CA ALA A 209 4.63 -21.15 -5.26
C ALA A 209 5.66 -20.01 -5.15
N GLU A 210 5.58 -19.01 -6.03
CA GLU A 210 6.45 -17.83 -5.98
C GLU A 210 6.30 -17.06 -4.66
N ILE A 211 5.07 -16.95 -4.15
CA ILE A 211 4.83 -16.27 -2.88
C ILE A 211 5.38 -17.10 -1.72
N ALA A 212 5.16 -18.43 -1.71
CA ALA A 212 5.65 -19.32 -0.66
C ALA A 212 7.17 -19.26 -0.51
N ALA A 213 7.90 -19.17 -1.63
CA ALA A 213 9.36 -19.03 -1.64
C ALA A 213 9.87 -17.63 -1.22
N ALA A 214 8.99 -16.63 -1.19
CA ALA A 214 9.36 -15.24 -0.98
C ALA A 214 9.03 -14.68 0.42
N VAL A 215 8.16 -15.34 1.17
CA VAL A 215 7.69 -14.85 2.48
C VAL A 215 7.81 -15.92 3.57
N PRO A 216 7.90 -15.53 4.86
CA PRO A 216 7.92 -16.47 5.96
C PRO A 216 6.68 -17.37 5.99
N ALA A 217 6.83 -18.60 6.50
CA ALA A 217 5.76 -19.59 6.57
C ALA A 217 4.47 -19.06 7.24
N ARG A 218 4.60 -18.27 8.31
CA ARG A 218 3.46 -17.64 9.00
C ARG A 218 2.70 -16.65 8.12
N VAL A 219 3.43 -15.84 7.32
CA VAL A 219 2.84 -14.92 6.35
C VAL A 219 2.10 -15.67 5.26
N TYR A 220 2.71 -16.75 4.75
CA TYR A 220 2.07 -17.60 3.75
C TYR A 220 0.81 -18.27 4.30
N ALA A 221 0.85 -18.79 5.53
CA ALA A 221 -0.28 -19.48 6.16
C ALA A 221 -1.51 -18.57 6.31
N LEU A 222 -1.34 -17.33 6.80
CA LEU A 222 -2.45 -16.37 6.90
C LEU A 222 -3.06 -16.08 5.52
N ARG A 223 -2.21 -15.94 4.50
CA ARG A 223 -2.66 -15.75 3.11
C ARG A 223 -3.45 -16.95 2.60
N ASP A 224 -2.94 -18.16 2.81
CA ASP A 224 -3.59 -19.39 2.35
C ASP A 224 -4.95 -19.60 3.04
N ALA A 225 -5.04 -19.28 4.34
CA ALA A 225 -6.31 -19.29 5.08
C ALA A 225 -7.36 -18.34 4.48
N HIS A 226 -6.94 -17.22 3.89
CA HIS A 226 -7.85 -16.25 3.28
C HIS A 226 -8.16 -16.52 1.81
N LYS A 227 -7.51 -17.49 1.14
CA LYS A 227 -7.54 -17.62 -0.34
C LYS A 227 -8.93 -17.78 -0.96
N ALA A 228 -9.88 -18.33 -0.20
CA ALA A 228 -11.25 -18.59 -0.62
C ALA A 228 -12.24 -17.52 -0.15
N ARG A 229 -11.78 -16.46 0.53
CA ARG A 229 -12.64 -15.39 1.05
C ARG A 229 -13.11 -14.47 -0.11
N PRO A 230 -14.36 -13.98 -0.07
CA PRO A 230 -14.92 -13.09 -1.11
C PRO A 230 -14.06 -11.88 -1.46
N PHE A 231 -13.44 -11.23 -0.47
CA PHE A 231 -12.58 -10.07 -0.73
C PHE A 231 -11.38 -10.43 -1.62
N VAL A 232 -10.87 -11.68 -1.58
CA VAL A 232 -9.69 -12.08 -2.38
C VAL A 232 -10.03 -12.14 -3.87
N SER A 233 -11.18 -12.73 -4.23
CA SER A 233 -11.63 -12.75 -5.63
C SER A 233 -11.97 -11.34 -6.09
N TRP A 234 -12.66 -10.56 -5.27
CA TRP A 234 -12.99 -9.16 -5.55
C TRP A 234 -11.74 -8.30 -5.78
N VAL A 235 -10.73 -8.36 -4.90
CA VAL A 235 -9.45 -7.62 -5.08
C VAL A 235 -8.79 -8.02 -6.41
N ARG A 236 -8.71 -9.31 -6.72
CA ARG A 236 -8.07 -9.79 -7.97
C ARG A 236 -8.80 -9.29 -9.22
N GLU A 237 -10.13 -9.29 -9.20
CA GLU A 237 -10.96 -8.79 -10.28
C GLU A 237 -10.79 -7.27 -10.45
N THR A 238 -10.86 -6.53 -9.34
CA THR A 238 -10.69 -5.07 -9.33
C THR A 238 -9.31 -4.66 -9.83
N TYR A 239 -8.25 -5.39 -9.47
CA TYR A 239 -6.93 -5.20 -10.07
C TYR A 239 -6.96 -5.41 -11.58
N ARG A 240 -7.52 -6.53 -12.05
CA ARG A 240 -7.56 -6.81 -13.49
C ARG A 240 -8.32 -5.73 -14.28
N SER A 241 -9.41 -5.23 -13.70
CA SER A 241 -10.32 -4.28 -14.36
C SER A 241 -9.84 -2.83 -14.27
N HIS A 242 -9.24 -2.41 -13.15
CA HIS A 242 -8.96 -1.00 -12.85
C HIS A 242 -7.49 -0.68 -12.66
N ARG A 243 -6.62 -1.67 -12.45
CA ARG A 243 -5.16 -1.48 -12.45
C ARG A 243 -4.65 -1.78 -13.85
N GLN A 244 -4.67 -0.78 -14.73
CA GLN A 244 -3.98 -0.88 -16.03
C GLN A 244 -2.50 -1.24 -15.83
N PRO A 245 -1.86 -1.94 -16.80
CA PRO A 245 -0.43 -2.21 -16.73
C PRO A 245 0.33 -0.90 -16.49
N GLU A 246 1.26 -0.91 -15.54
CA GLU A 246 1.95 0.27 -15.03
C GLU A 246 2.51 1.13 -16.18
N LEU A 247 1.86 2.26 -16.47
CA LEU A 247 2.33 3.25 -17.45
C LEU A 247 3.60 3.89 -16.85
N GLY A 248 4.76 3.56 -17.42
CA GLY A 248 6.05 4.13 -17.02
C GLY A 248 6.96 3.14 -16.29
N ARG A 249 7.60 2.26 -17.07
CA ARG A 249 8.98 1.86 -16.78
C ARG A 249 9.89 2.91 -17.42
N ALA A 250 10.32 3.88 -16.63
CA ALA A 250 11.51 4.68 -16.93
C ALA A 250 12.52 4.40 -15.81
#